data_AF-A0A256Z6P6-F1
#
_entry.id   AF-A0A256Z6P6-F1
#
_cell.length_a   1.000
_cell.length_b   1.000
_cell.length_c   1.000
_cell.angle_alpha   90.00
_cell.angle_beta   90.00
_cell.angle_gamma   90.00
#
_symmetry.space_group_name_H-M   'P 1'
#
loop_
_entity.id
_entity.type
_entity.pdbx_description
1 polymer ?
#
loop_
_entity_poly.entity_id
_entity_poly.type
_entity_poly.pdbx_seq_one_letter_code
_entity_poly.pdbx_strand_id
1 'polypeptide(L)'
;MEHFAQELFRKRICNLVRIPVETIEPYLKGQQGDPRDVIRRMFDGYITRYLVEKGMPREQARLAMGKLCCFRYERGVEVTVTKIGEFQDCLSRYGMLASSKERQKEHSAVIREESNSRRIDRAIPDFNEFVRFITKFRDIVDTGKLAEFYCSKLFDLKLVKPRNQYSYDAESPTGQKIEIKHRFYSTRIPPGMKIDLEEIDSVFYVELDTSLLPKRIFRINSKDIEYTTDKRVSFKKAFEENRAEIIYQDKGTVKTPE
;
A
#
# COMPACT_ATOMS: atom_id res chain seq x y z
N MET A 1 -11.54 -4.00 26.69
CA MET A 1 -11.88 -2.93 25.72
C MET A 1 -10.84 -1.81 25.68
N GLU A 2 -10.31 -1.28 26.80
CA GLU A 2 -9.15 -0.34 26.74
C GLU A 2 -7.93 -0.95 26.04
N HIS A 3 -7.68 -2.24 26.26
CA HIS A 3 -6.66 -3.01 25.56
C HIS A 3 -6.88 -3.05 24.03
N PHE A 4 -8.13 -2.94 23.55
CA PHE A 4 -8.45 -2.95 22.12
C PHE A 4 -8.01 -1.66 21.44
N ALA A 5 -8.23 -0.48 22.03
CA ALA A 5 -7.75 0.77 21.44
C ALA A 5 -6.22 0.77 21.39
N GLN A 6 -5.57 0.32 22.45
CA GLN A 6 -4.11 0.17 22.47
C GLN A 6 -3.62 -0.82 21.42
N GLU A 7 -4.27 -1.97 21.23
CA GLU A 7 -3.92 -2.94 20.17
C GLU A 7 -4.19 -2.41 18.77
N LEU A 8 -5.34 -1.77 18.56
CA LEU A 8 -5.71 -1.12 17.32
C LEU A 8 -4.64 -0.09 16.93
N PHE A 9 -4.15 0.69 17.89
CA PHE A 9 -3.13 1.71 17.64
C PHE A 9 -1.68 1.20 17.70
N ARG A 10 -1.39 0.07 18.37
CA ARG A 10 -0.07 -0.62 18.33
C ARG A 10 0.17 -1.34 17.01
N LYS A 11 -0.85 -1.96 16.41
CA LYS A 11 -0.73 -2.64 15.11
C LYS A 11 -0.54 -1.59 14.00
N ARG A 12 0.35 -1.80 13.03
CA ARG A 12 0.71 -0.79 12.00
C ARG A 12 -0.48 -0.44 11.09
N ILE A 13 -0.38 0.69 10.39
CA ILE A 13 -1.32 1.12 9.34
C ILE A 13 -1.49 -0.05 8.34
N CYS A 14 -2.73 -0.38 7.98
CA CYS A 14 -3.15 -1.52 7.15
C CYS A 14 -3.39 -2.88 7.83
N ASN A 15 -3.12 -3.05 9.13
CA ASN A 15 -3.44 -4.32 9.80
C ASN A 15 -4.94 -4.37 10.16
N LEU A 16 -5.63 -5.35 9.58
CA LEU A 16 -7.02 -5.72 9.84
C LEU A 16 -7.14 -6.20 11.29
N VAL A 17 -7.82 -5.43 12.15
CA VAL A 17 -8.13 -5.92 13.51
C VAL A 17 -9.45 -6.66 13.46
N ARG A 18 -9.39 -7.98 13.66
CA ARG A 18 -10.56 -8.84 13.79
C ARG A 18 -11.00 -8.90 15.24
N ILE A 19 -12.28 -8.64 15.47
CA ILE A 19 -12.91 -8.78 16.77
C ILE A 19 -13.89 -9.96 16.65
N PRO A 20 -13.69 -11.05 17.40
CA PRO A 20 -14.63 -12.17 17.43
C PRO A 20 -16.02 -11.70 17.85
N VAL A 21 -17.07 -12.23 17.25
CA VAL A 21 -18.43 -11.77 17.53
C VAL A 21 -18.85 -12.02 18.98
N GLU A 22 -18.34 -13.06 19.61
CA GLU A 22 -18.61 -13.38 21.02
C GLU A 22 -18.14 -12.25 21.96
N THR A 23 -17.17 -11.44 21.52
CA THR A 23 -16.66 -10.28 22.27
C THR A 23 -17.64 -9.10 22.24
N ILE A 24 -18.45 -8.99 21.18
CA ILE A 24 -19.34 -7.84 20.93
C ILE A 24 -20.83 -8.20 21.06
N GLU A 25 -21.17 -9.49 20.97
CA GLU A 25 -22.53 -10.03 21.04
C GLU A 25 -23.29 -9.59 22.30
N PRO A 26 -22.71 -9.55 23.51
CA PRO A 26 -23.39 -9.04 24.69
C PRO A 26 -23.83 -7.57 24.55
N TYR A 27 -23.12 -6.79 23.73
CA TYR A 27 -23.39 -5.37 23.50
C TYR A 27 -24.35 -5.13 22.34
N LEU A 28 -24.51 -6.11 21.43
CA LEU A 28 -25.51 -6.09 20.37
C LEU A 28 -26.90 -6.45 20.91
N LYS A 29 -26.96 -7.29 21.96
CA LYS A 29 -28.22 -7.77 22.54
C LYS A 29 -29.05 -6.61 23.10
N GLY A 30 -30.25 -6.41 22.54
CA GLY A 30 -31.20 -5.38 22.97
C GLY A 30 -30.94 -3.98 22.39
N GLN A 31 -29.96 -3.82 21.51
CA GLN A 31 -29.75 -2.57 20.77
C GLN A 31 -30.61 -2.57 19.49
N GLN A 32 -31.22 -1.44 19.17
CA GLN A 32 -31.91 -1.23 17.90
C GLN A 32 -30.96 -0.58 16.88
N GLY A 33 -31.03 -1.02 15.62
CA GLY A 33 -30.28 -0.45 14.49
C GLY A 33 -29.24 -1.39 13.88
N ASP A 34 -28.50 -0.89 12.88
CA ASP A 34 -27.44 -1.65 12.19
C ASP A 34 -26.34 -2.06 13.19
N PRO A 35 -26.03 -3.37 13.33
CA PRO A 35 -24.95 -3.86 14.18
C PRO A 35 -23.63 -3.11 13.98
N ARG A 36 -23.28 -2.76 12.74
CA ARG A 36 -22.07 -1.98 12.40
C ARG A 36 -22.04 -0.64 13.15
N ASP A 37 -23.17 0.04 13.21
CA ASP A 37 -23.27 1.36 13.83
C ASP A 37 -23.30 1.29 15.35
N VAL A 38 -23.91 0.24 15.92
CA VAL A 38 -23.84 -0.09 17.35
C VAL A 38 -22.38 -0.30 17.76
N ILE A 39 -21.66 -1.13 17.00
CA ILE A 39 -20.25 -1.47 17.21
C ILE A 39 -19.38 -0.21 17.08
N ARG A 40 -19.59 0.60 16.04
CA ARG A 40 -18.88 1.87 15.84
C ARG A 40 -19.02 2.79 17.05
N ARG A 41 -20.24 2.99 17.56
CA ARG A 41 -20.50 3.84 18.74
C ARG A 41 -19.81 3.30 19.99
N MET A 42 -19.77 1.98 20.15
CA MET A 42 -19.09 1.34 21.28
C MET A 42 -17.58 1.61 21.25
N PHE A 43 -16.93 1.49 20.09
CA PHE A 43 -15.49 1.71 19.96
C PHE A 43 -15.07 3.18 19.93
N ASP A 44 -15.98 4.09 19.57
CA ASP A 44 -15.75 5.53 19.49
C ASP A 44 -15.21 6.11 20.80
N GLY A 45 -15.82 5.74 21.93
CA GLY A 45 -15.41 6.23 23.24
C GLY A 45 -13.99 5.81 23.62
N TYR A 46 -13.61 4.57 23.32
CA TYR A 46 -12.28 4.03 23.64
C TYR A 46 -11.19 4.63 22.75
N ILE A 47 -11.47 4.78 21.45
CA ILE A 47 -10.53 5.39 20.50
C ILE A 47 -10.33 6.87 20.82
N THR A 48 -11.41 7.60 21.08
CA THR A 48 -11.36 9.02 21.43
C THR A 48 -10.55 9.22 22.71
N ARG A 49 -10.80 8.42 23.75
CA ARG A 49 -10.05 8.49 25.01
C ARG A 49 -8.55 8.25 24.79
N TYR A 50 -8.20 7.21 24.04
CA TYR A 50 -6.81 6.90 23.71
C TYR A 50 -6.11 8.05 22.97
N LEU A 51 -6.77 8.67 21.98
CA LEU A 51 -6.18 9.80 21.25
C LEU A 51 -5.98 11.03 22.14
N VAL A 52 -6.91 11.28 23.08
CA VAL A 52 -6.78 12.33 24.09
C VAL A 52 -5.61 12.07 25.03
N GLU A 53 -5.42 10.83 25.49
CA GLU A 53 -4.26 10.42 26.29
C GLU A 53 -2.92 10.59 25.54
N LYS A 54 -2.97 10.57 24.21
CA LYS A 54 -1.83 10.88 23.33
C LYS A 54 -1.70 12.38 23.03
N GLY A 55 -2.51 13.24 23.62
CA GLY A 55 -2.38 14.70 23.49
C GLY A 55 -3.21 15.33 22.37
N MET A 56 -4.09 14.57 21.71
CA MET A 56 -5.04 15.14 20.75
C MET A 56 -6.19 15.87 21.48
N PRO A 57 -6.60 17.08 21.06
CA PRO A 57 -7.77 17.73 21.64
C PRO A 57 -9.04 16.88 21.50
N ARG A 58 -9.87 16.83 22.56
CA ARG A 58 -11.05 15.94 22.64
C ARG A 58 -12.03 16.07 21.47
N GLU A 59 -12.32 17.30 21.05
CA GLU A 59 -13.19 17.57 19.90
C GLU A 59 -12.61 17.03 18.58
N GLN A 60 -11.28 17.10 18.41
CA GLN A 60 -10.60 16.58 17.23
C GLN A 60 -10.49 15.05 17.26
N ALA A 61 -10.23 14.46 18.43
CA ALA A 61 -10.21 13.02 18.63
C ALA A 61 -11.56 12.36 18.27
N ARG A 62 -12.67 13.02 18.64
CA ARG A 62 -14.03 12.58 18.29
C ARG A 62 -14.30 12.63 16.78
N LEU A 63 -13.80 13.64 16.08
CA LEU A 63 -13.94 13.77 14.62
C LEU A 63 -13.02 12.82 13.84
N ALA A 64 -11.88 12.46 14.43
CA ALA A 64 -10.88 11.63 13.78
C ALA A 64 -11.36 10.18 13.61
N MET A 65 -12.18 9.62 14.50
CA MET A 65 -12.61 8.22 14.46
C MET A 65 -13.19 7.80 13.09
N GLY A 66 -14.16 8.57 12.58
CA GLY A 66 -14.82 8.27 11.30
C GLY A 66 -13.89 8.40 10.08
N LYS A 67 -12.79 9.12 10.24
CA LYS A 67 -11.74 9.28 9.21
C LYS A 67 -10.62 8.27 9.36
N LEU A 68 -10.42 7.72 10.55
CA LEU A 68 -9.30 6.84 10.88
C LEU A 68 -9.65 5.36 10.76
N CYS A 69 -10.91 4.99 10.98
CA CYS A 69 -11.33 3.59 11.09
C CYS A 69 -12.55 3.30 10.21
N CYS A 70 -12.47 2.24 9.41
CA CYS A 70 -13.64 1.65 8.74
C CYS A 70 -14.07 0.39 9.48
N PHE A 71 -15.35 0.30 9.85
CA PHE A 71 -15.94 -0.87 10.50
C PHE A 71 -16.74 -1.69 9.48
N ARG A 72 -16.45 -2.99 9.40
CA ARG A 72 -17.28 -3.95 8.65
C ARG A 72 -17.74 -5.06 9.58
N TYR A 73 -19.00 -5.47 9.44
CA TYR A 73 -19.58 -6.61 10.14
C TYR A 73 -19.86 -7.70 9.13
N GLU A 74 -19.04 -8.75 9.12
CA GLU A 74 -19.18 -9.83 8.14
C GLU A 74 -19.94 -11.00 8.77
N ARG A 75 -21.19 -11.17 8.30
CA ARG A 75 -22.07 -12.33 8.55
C ARG A 75 -22.22 -12.74 10.02
N GLY A 76 -22.03 -11.84 10.97
CA GLY A 76 -22.14 -12.16 12.39
C GLY A 76 -21.02 -13.03 12.93
N VAL A 77 -19.83 -12.97 12.34
CA VAL A 77 -18.66 -13.72 12.81
C VAL A 77 -17.49 -12.81 13.19
N GLU A 78 -17.31 -11.68 12.50
CA GLU A 78 -16.19 -10.79 12.79
C GLU A 78 -16.48 -9.30 12.51
N VAL A 79 -15.85 -8.45 13.31
CA VAL A 79 -15.71 -7.02 13.01
C VAL A 79 -14.31 -6.73 12.52
N THR A 80 -14.22 -6.13 11.35
CA THR A 80 -12.97 -5.62 10.79
C THR A 80 -12.85 -4.12 11.05
N VAL A 81 -11.73 -3.71 11.64
CA VAL A 81 -11.33 -2.30 11.70
C VAL A 81 -10.11 -2.07 10.80
N THR A 82 -10.29 -1.24 9.76
CA THR A 82 -9.21 -0.87 8.83
C THR A 82 -8.76 0.57 9.08
N LYS A 83 -7.45 0.77 9.29
CA LYS A 83 -6.83 2.10 9.34
C LYS A 83 -6.82 2.74 7.96
N ILE A 84 -7.44 3.90 7.82
CA ILE A 84 -7.31 4.74 6.62
C ILE A 84 -5.93 5.40 6.68
N GLY A 85 -5.18 5.38 5.58
CA GLY A 85 -3.73 5.69 5.50
C GLY A 85 -3.29 7.08 5.98
N GLU A 86 -4.19 7.95 6.43
CA GLU A 86 -3.95 9.34 6.83
C GLU A 86 -3.41 9.49 8.27
N PHE A 87 -3.25 8.41 9.03
CA PHE A 87 -2.91 8.49 10.45
C PHE A 87 -1.49 9.02 10.71
N GLN A 88 -0.50 8.67 9.88
CA GLN A 88 0.87 9.17 10.02
C GLN A 88 0.96 10.67 9.71
N ASP A 89 0.24 11.15 8.70
CA ASP A 89 0.15 12.57 8.38
C ASP A 89 -0.59 13.36 9.46
N CYS A 90 -1.65 12.79 10.03
CA CYS A 90 -2.38 13.38 11.14
C CYS A 90 -1.47 13.54 12.37
N LEU A 91 -0.77 12.49 12.79
CA LEU A 91 0.18 12.55 13.92
C LEU A 91 1.36 13.49 13.65
N SER A 92 1.87 13.54 12.42
CA SER A 92 2.96 14.43 12.03
C SER A 92 2.54 15.90 12.04
N ARG A 93 1.31 16.23 11.62
CA ARG A 93 0.75 17.59 11.68
C ARG A 93 0.60 18.13 13.10
N TYR A 94 0.46 17.27 14.10
CA TYR A 94 0.36 17.66 15.51
C TYR A 94 1.69 17.55 16.27
N GLY A 95 2.83 17.48 15.56
CA GLY A 95 4.15 17.54 16.19
C GLY A 95 4.51 16.31 17.04
N MET A 96 3.86 15.17 16.78
CA MET A 96 4.04 13.95 17.57
C MET A 96 5.17 13.02 17.09
N LEU A 97 5.95 13.46 16.09
CA LEU A 97 7.17 12.79 15.62
C LEU A 97 8.29 13.85 15.45
N ALA A 98 9.51 13.48 15.86
CA ALA A 98 10.67 14.39 15.89
C ALA A 98 11.02 14.99 14.51
N SER A 99 11.41 16.27 14.51
CA SER A 99 11.36 17.18 13.35
C SER A 99 12.39 16.92 12.24
N SER A 100 11.88 16.88 11.01
CA SER A 100 12.53 16.61 9.72
C SER A 100 13.40 17.73 9.11
N LYS A 101 14.18 18.48 9.90
CA LYS A 101 14.95 19.64 9.35
C LYS A 101 16.38 19.34 8.86
N GLU A 102 16.95 18.16 9.11
CA GLU A 102 18.34 17.86 8.71
C GLU A 102 18.48 17.09 7.38
N ARG A 103 17.41 16.54 6.81
CA ARG A 103 17.49 15.59 5.67
C ARG A 103 17.60 16.23 4.28
N GLN A 104 17.45 17.54 4.14
CA GLN A 104 17.39 18.18 2.81
C GLN A 104 18.76 18.42 2.15
N LYS A 105 19.88 18.31 2.88
CA LYS A 105 21.22 18.59 2.32
C LYS A 105 21.98 17.36 1.79
N GLU A 106 21.58 16.14 2.14
CA GLU A 106 22.28 14.90 1.70
C GLU A 106 21.69 14.29 0.41
N HIS A 107 20.54 14.77 -0.05
CA HIS A 107 19.72 14.12 -1.09
C HIS A 107 20.35 14.06 -2.49
N SER A 108 21.37 14.86 -2.81
CA SER A 108 21.93 14.94 -4.18
C SER A 108 23.09 13.99 -4.47
N ALA A 109 23.76 13.45 -3.44
CA ALA A 109 24.87 12.51 -3.61
C ALA A 109 24.45 11.03 -3.43
N VAL A 110 23.38 10.79 -2.67
CA VAL A 110 22.91 9.44 -2.27
C VAL A 110 22.15 8.71 -3.39
N ILE A 111 21.61 9.42 -4.37
CA ILE A 111 20.74 8.85 -5.43
C ILE A 111 21.46 7.82 -6.32
N ARG A 112 22.80 7.81 -6.37
CA ARG A 112 23.56 6.83 -7.17
C ARG A 112 23.97 5.55 -6.46
N GLU A 113 23.97 5.49 -5.12
CA GLU A 113 24.37 4.29 -4.36
C GLU A 113 23.19 3.54 -3.70
N GLU A 114 22.07 4.19 -3.41
CA GLU A 114 20.93 3.57 -2.71
C GLU A 114 20.01 2.67 -3.56
N SER A 115 20.12 2.67 -4.89
CA SER A 115 19.34 1.74 -5.73
C SER A 115 19.66 0.26 -5.46
N ASN A 116 20.79 -0.01 -4.78
CA ASN A 116 21.27 -1.35 -4.46
C ASN A 116 20.84 -1.91 -3.08
N SER A 117 20.14 -1.14 -2.23
CA SER A 117 19.83 -1.53 -0.83
C SER A 117 18.33 -1.52 -0.46
N ARG A 118 17.41 -1.32 -1.41
CA ARG A 118 15.96 -1.38 -1.12
C ARG A 118 15.53 -2.84 -1.01
N ARG A 119 15.39 -3.34 0.22
CA ARG A 119 14.87 -4.69 0.46
C ARG A 119 13.38 -4.64 0.77
N ILE A 120 12.62 -5.48 0.07
CA ILE A 120 11.16 -5.52 0.22
C ILE A 120 10.71 -5.93 1.64
N ASP A 121 11.49 -6.77 2.31
CA ASP A 121 11.23 -7.25 3.66
C ASP A 121 11.31 -6.15 4.73
N ARG A 122 12.07 -5.09 4.47
CA ARG A 122 12.14 -3.90 5.33
C ARG A 122 11.01 -2.91 5.06
N ALA A 123 10.53 -2.86 3.81
CA ALA A 123 9.48 -1.95 3.38
C ALA A 123 8.07 -2.40 3.82
N ILE A 124 7.89 -3.70 4.08
CA ILE A 124 6.61 -4.30 4.46
C ILE A 124 6.64 -4.70 5.95
N PRO A 125 5.74 -4.14 6.78
CA PRO A 125 5.50 -4.64 8.12
C PRO A 125 5.16 -6.13 8.15
N ASP A 126 5.68 -6.86 9.14
CA ASP A 126 5.35 -8.28 9.36
C ASP A 126 5.54 -9.12 8.08
N PHE A 127 6.63 -8.86 7.35
CA PHE A 127 6.87 -9.40 6.00
C PHE A 127 6.64 -10.91 5.89
N ASN A 128 7.09 -11.70 6.87
CA ASN A 128 6.88 -13.16 6.84
C ASN A 128 5.39 -13.55 6.89
N GLU A 129 4.58 -12.84 7.68
CA GLU A 129 3.13 -13.07 7.73
C GLU A 129 2.46 -12.63 6.44
N PHE A 130 2.88 -11.49 5.89
CA PHE A 130 2.43 -11.01 4.59
C PHE A 130 2.72 -12.03 3.47
N VAL A 131 3.95 -12.55 3.40
CA VAL A 131 4.36 -13.61 2.45
C VAL A 131 3.46 -14.83 2.60
N ARG A 132 3.29 -15.33 3.84
CA ARG A 132 2.42 -16.48 4.11
C ARG A 132 0.99 -16.23 3.62
N PHE A 133 0.46 -15.03 3.83
CA PHE A 133 -0.89 -14.66 3.41
C PHE A 133 -1.02 -14.64 1.88
N ILE A 134 -0.15 -13.90 1.18
CA ILE A 134 -0.24 -13.78 -0.29
C ILE A 134 -0.01 -15.13 -0.98
N THR A 135 0.90 -15.96 -0.45
CA THR A 135 1.15 -17.30 -0.99
C THR A 135 -0.04 -18.23 -0.74
N LYS A 136 -0.67 -18.17 0.44
CA LYS A 136 -1.85 -18.98 0.77
C LYS A 136 -3.05 -18.65 -0.13
N PHE A 137 -3.22 -17.39 -0.50
CA PHE A 137 -4.35 -16.91 -1.32
C PHE A 137 -3.96 -16.61 -2.77
N ARG A 138 -2.84 -17.18 -3.25
CA ARG A 138 -2.23 -16.83 -4.54
C ARG A 138 -3.18 -16.84 -5.74
N ASP A 139 -4.17 -17.72 -5.73
CA ASP A 139 -5.10 -17.91 -6.87
C ASP A 139 -6.20 -16.85 -6.93
N ILE A 140 -6.38 -16.06 -5.87
CA ILE A 140 -7.41 -15.00 -5.79
C ILE A 140 -6.80 -13.60 -5.58
N VAL A 141 -5.48 -13.49 -5.46
CA VAL A 141 -4.80 -12.20 -5.30
C VAL A 141 -4.78 -11.43 -6.62
N ASP A 142 -5.26 -10.18 -6.59
CA ASP A 142 -5.10 -9.25 -7.71
C ASP A 142 -3.65 -8.78 -7.79
N THR A 143 -2.93 -9.30 -8.78
CA THR A 143 -1.51 -9.05 -8.97
C THR A 143 -1.18 -7.68 -9.52
N GLY A 144 -2.14 -6.99 -10.15
CA GLY A 144 -2.00 -5.58 -10.50
C GLY A 144 -1.94 -4.73 -9.24
N LYS A 145 -2.91 -4.93 -8.34
CA LYS A 145 -2.94 -4.24 -7.03
C LYS A 145 -1.73 -4.57 -6.18
N LEU A 146 -1.27 -5.81 -6.23
CA LEU A 146 -0.08 -6.25 -5.50
C LEU A 146 1.19 -5.55 -6.03
N ALA A 147 1.35 -5.43 -7.34
CA ALA A 147 2.47 -4.73 -7.95
C ALA A 147 2.47 -3.23 -7.58
N GLU A 148 1.31 -2.58 -7.61
CA GLU A 148 1.18 -1.20 -7.16
C GLU A 148 1.53 -1.03 -5.68
N PHE A 149 1.10 -1.98 -4.85
CA PHE A 149 1.47 -2.00 -3.44
C PHE A 149 3.00 -2.07 -3.27
N TYR A 150 3.68 -2.99 -3.95
CA TYR A 150 5.14 -3.07 -3.88
C TYR A 150 5.83 -1.79 -4.35
N CYS A 151 5.41 -1.22 -5.48
CA CYS A 151 5.98 0.04 -5.96
C CYS A 151 5.74 1.19 -4.98
N SER A 152 4.56 1.28 -4.37
CA SER A 152 4.28 2.30 -3.35
C SER A 152 5.18 2.17 -2.12
N LYS A 153 5.54 0.93 -1.73
CA LYS A 153 6.39 0.67 -0.57
C LYS A 153 7.88 0.81 -0.86
N LEU A 154 8.32 0.45 -2.06
CA LEU A 154 9.73 0.50 -2.44
C LEU A 154 10.18 1.88 -2.92
N PHE A 155 9.28 2.69 -3.48
CA PHE A 155 9.63 3.96 -4.12
C PHE A 155 8.82 5.15 -3.61
N ASP A 156 8.10 4.98 -2.50
CA ASP A 156 7.26 6.02 -1.89
C ASP A 156 6.26 6.64 -2.87
N LEU A 157 5.73 5.82 -3.79
CA LEU A 157 4.76 6.28 -4.77
C LEU A 157 3.40 6.51 -4.12
N LYS A 158 2.79 7.65 -4.43
CA LYS A 158 1.42 7.98 -4.05
C LYS A 158 0.47 7.43 -5.10
N LEU A 159 -0.27 6.37 -4.76
CA LEU A 159 -1.26 5.78 -5.65
C LEU A 159 -2.43 6.75 -5.90
N VAL A 160 -2.82 6.93 -7.16
CA VAL A 160 -3.91 7.81 -7.55
C VAL A 160 -5.24 7.08 -7.50
N LYS A 161 -6.23 7.69 -6.84
CA LYS A 161 -7.60 7.17 -6.72
C LYS A 161 -8.60 8.34 -6.78
N PRO A 162 -9.73 8.20 -7.49
CA PRO A 162 -10.18 7.03 -8.25
C PRO A 162 -9.56 6.98 -9.67
N ARG A 163 -9.32 5.76 -10.19
CA ARG A 163 -8.54 5.55 -11.44
C ARG A 163 -9.23 6.02 -12.72
N ASN A 164 -10.54 6.04 -12.74
CA ASN A 164 -11.33 6.43 -13.91
C ASN A 164 -11.21 7.92 -14.28
N GLN A 165 -10.47 8.70 -13.50
CA GLN A 165 -10.19 10.11 -13.78
C GLN A 165 -8.78 10.35 -14.34
N TYR A 166 -7.88 9.36 -14.26
CA TYR A 166 -6.48 9.52 -14.59
C TYR A 166 -5.97 8.34 -15.41
N SER A 167 -5.13 8.61 -16.40
CA SER A 167 -4.51 7.61 -17.28
C SER A 167 -3.34 6.83 -16.65
N TYR A 168 -3.04 7.09 -15.37
CA TYR A 168 -1.84 6.58 -14.68
C TYR A 168 -2.15 6.11 -13.25
N ASP A 169 -1.30 5.21 -12.73
CA ASP A 169 -1.54 4.54 -11.45
C ASP A 169 -1.00 5.29 -10.22
N ALA A 170 0.10 6.04 -10.34
CA ALA A 170 0.77 6.66 -9.19
C ALA A 170 1.58 7.92 -9.52
N GLU A 171 1.86 8.75 -8.51
CA GLU A 171 2.82 9.86 -8.57
C GLU A 171 4.06 9.55 -7.72
N SER A 172 5.24 9.87 -8.23
CA SER A 172 6.49 9.86 -7.44
C SER A 172 6.57 11.05 -6.47
N PRO A 173 7.49 11.02 -5.49
CA PRO A 173 7.76 12.18 -4.62
C PRO A 173 8.14 13.46 -5.37
N THR A 174 8.66 13.34 -6.60
CA THR A 174 9.01 14.47 -7.47
C THR A 174 7.88 14.87 -8.44
N GLY A 175 6.69 14.28 -8.31
CA GLY A 175 5.52 14.59 -9.14
C GLY A 175 5.49 13.91 -10.50
N GLN A 176 6.40 12.97 -10.79
CA GLN A 176 6.34 12.19 -12.03
C GLN A 176 5.15 11.24 -12.00
N LYS A 177 4.40 11.20 -13.10
CA LYS A 177 3.26 10.31 -13.35
C LYS A 177 3.75 8.95 -13.81
N ILE A 178 3.37 7.91 -13.08
CA ILE A 178 3.87 6.55 -13.24
C ILE A 178 2.70 5.62 -13.50
N GLU A 179 2.80 4.85 -14.56
CA GLU A 179 1.94 3.69 -14.82
C GLU A 179 2.60 2.43 -14.30
N ILE A 180 1.86 1.55 -13.63
CA ILE A 180 2.41 0.34 -13.00
C ILE A 180 1.85 -0.88 -13.71
N LYS A 181 2.72 -1.57 -14.46
CA LYS A 181 2.39 -2.84 -15.11
C LYS A 181 3.10 -3.97 -14.41
N HIS A 182 2.47 -5.14 -14.41
CA HIS A 182 3.05 -6.34 -13.82
C HIS A 182 3.01 -7.50 -14.80
N ARG A 183 3.81 -8.51 -14.50
CA ARG A 183 3.81 -9.76 -15.24
C ARG A 183 4.20 -10.95 -14.37
N PHE A 184 3.59 -12.08 -14.68
CA PHE A 184 4.02 -13.40 -14.25
C PHE A 184 5.00 -14.02 -15.23
N TYR A 185 5.96 -14.80 -14.71
CA TYR A 185 6.90 -15.65 -15.45
C TYR A 185 6.43 -16.02 -16.85
N SER A 186 6.92 -15.29 -17.84
CA SER A 186 7.05 -15.87 -19.15
C SER A 186 8.14 -15.16 -19.93
N THR A 187 8.90 -15.95 -20.67
CA THR A 187 9.94 -15.55 -21.61
C THR A 187 9.41 -14.79 -22.84
N ARG A 188 8.10 -14.48 -22.91
CA ARG A 188 7.45 -13.92 -24.12
C ARG A 188 6.90 -12.54 -23.87
N ILE A 189 7.42 -11.46 -24.44
CA ILE A 189 6.92 -10.06 -24.29
C ILE A 189 5.38 -9.97 -24.23
N PRO A 190 4.77 -9.23 -23.27
CA PRO A 190 3.31 -9.17 -23.11
C PRO A 190 2.59 -8.66 -24.37
N PRO A 191 1.33 -9.05 -24.60
CA PRO A 191 0.52 -8.46 -25.67
C PRO A 191 0.38 -6.96 -25.43
N GLY A 192 0.40 -6.17 -26.51
CA GLY A 192 0.44 -4.71 -26.38
C GLY A 192 -0.71 -4.17 -25.54
N MET A 193 -0.46 -3.25 -24.63
CA MET A 193 -1.48 -2.72 -23.71
C MET A 193 -1.94 -1.34 -24.18
N LYS A 194 -3.21 -0.98 -24.00
CA LYS A 194 -3.63 0.41 -24.24
C LYS A 194 -3.14 1.25 -23.07
N ILE A 195 -2.18 2.14 -23.34
CA ILE A 195 -1.62 3.10 -22.40
C ILE A 195 -1.57 4.43 -23.13
N ASP A 196 -2.03 5.49 -22.47
CA ASP A 196 -1.87 6.84 -22.99
C ASP A 196 -0.51 7.39 -22.57
N LEU A 197 0.48 7.28 -23.47
CA LEU A 197 1.86 7.70 -23.20
C LEU A 197 2.00 9.22 -23.03
N GLU A 198 1.03 10.02 -23.48
CA GLU A 198 1.10 11.49 -23.42
C GLU A 198 0.96 12.02 -22.00
N GLU A 199 0.26 11.26 -21.15
CA GLU A 199 -0.02 11.65 -19.77
C GLU A 199 0.87 10.96 -18.74
N ILE A 200 1.81 10.11 -19.16
CA ILE A 200 2.73 9.40 -18.27
C ILE A 200 4.19 9.75 -18.54
N ASP A 201 4.98 9.87 -17.46
CA ASP A 201 6.41 10.10 -17.55
C ASP A 201 7.18 8.78 -17.69
N SER A 202 6.75 7.75 -16.97
CA SER A 202 7.40 6.44 -16.99
C SER A 202 6.44 5.30 -16.67
N VAL A 203 6.85 4.10 -17.06
CA VAL A 203 6.21 2.84 -16.69
C VAL A 203 7.11 2.08 -15.74
N PHE A 204 6.56 1.66 -14.60
CA PHE A 204 7.19 0.70 -13.70
C PHE A 204 6.70 -0.70 -14.07
N TYR A 205 7.59 -1.52 -14.60
CA TYR A 205 7.30 -2.88 -15.03
C TYR A 205 7.80 -3.88 -13.98
N VAL A 206 6.85 -4.53 -13.28
CA VAL A 206 7.12 -5.41 -12.14
C VAL A 206 7.09 -6.88 -12.56
N GLU A 207 8.21 -7.58 -12.37
CA GLU A 207 8.30 -9.03 -12.50
C GLU A 207 8.13 -9.67 -11.12
N LEU A 208 7.06 -10.46 -10.96
CA LEU A 208 6.79 -11.20 -9.73
C LEU A 208 7.37 -12.62 -9.79
N ASP A 209 7.84 -13.11 -8.65
CA ASP A 209 8.28 -14.49 -8.45
C ASP A 209 7.11 -15.44 -8.12
N THR A 210 7.39 -16.74 -7.99
CA THR A 210 6.35 -17.77 -7.80
C THR A 210 5.66 -17.66 -6.45
N SER A 211 6.30 -16.95 -5.52
CA SER A 211 5.81 -16.60 -4.19
C SER A 211 5.06 -15.26 -4.19
N LEU A 212 4.83 -14.69 -5.38
CA LEU A 212 4.21 -13.38 -5.61
C LEU A 212 5.02 -12.20 -5.06
N LEU A 213 6.33 -12.37 -4.83
CA LEU A 213 7.24 -11.30 -4.41
C LEU A 213 7.86 -10.61 -5.63
N PRO A 214 8.22 -9.32 -5.53
CA PRO A 214 8.91 -8.65 -6.62
C PRO A 214 10.30 -9.27 -6.78
N LYS A 215 10.58 -9.80 -7.98
CA LYS A 215 11.90 -10.31 -8.37
C LYS A 215 12.74 -9.20 -8.97
N ARG A 216 12.15 -8.44 -9.90
CA ARG A 216 12.77 -7.28 -10.57
C ARG A 216 11.72 -6.22 -10.85
N ILE A 217 12.11 -4.96 -10.80
CA ILE A 217 11.28 -3.83 -11.24
C ILE A 217 12.11 -3.00 -12.21
N PHE A 218 11.55 -2.79 -13.40
CA PHE A 218 12.15 -1.96 -14.42
C PHE A 218 11.45 -0.60 -14.47
N ARG A 219 12.22 0.47 -14.65
CA ARG A 219 11.73 1.79 -15.05
C ARG A 219 11.97 1.96 -16.54
N ILE A 220 10.92 2.34 -17.27
CA ILE A 220 10.98 2.62 -18.70
C ILE A 220 10.39 4.02 -18.90
N ASN A 221 11.16 4.96 -19.47
CA ASN A 221 10.59 6.28 -19.78
C ASN A 221 9.53 6.12 -20.86
N SER A 222 8.44 6.89 -20.78
CA SER A 222 7.35 6.81 -21.78
C SER A 222 7.85 7.09 -23.21
N LYS A 223 8.85 7.96 -23.35
CA LYS A 223 9.54 8.29 -24.61
C LYS A 223 10.27 7.11 -25.26
N ASP A 224 10.62 6.09 -24.49
CA ASP A 224 11.30 4.89 -24.96
C ASP A 224 10.31 3.75 -25.31
N ILE A 225 9.00 4.02 -25.19
CA ILE A 225 7.94 3.07 -25.49
C ILE A 225 7.32 3.42 -26.84
N GLU A 226 7.13 2.40 -27.68
CA GLU A 226 6.54 2.58 -29.00
C GLU A 226 5.06 2.19 -28.99
N TYR A 227 4.24 3.01 -29.64
CA TYR A 227 2.90 2.61 -30.03
C TYR A 227 2.96 1.54 -31.11
N THR A 228 2.17 0.49 -30.93
CA THR A 228 1.83 -0.49 -31.95
C THR A 228 0.45 -0.15 -32.56
N THR A 229 -0.08 -1.03 -33.41
CA THR A 229 -1.45 -0.92 -33.92
C THR A 229 -2.49 -0.83 -32.79
N ASP A 230 -3.62 -0.17 -33.06
CA ASP A 230 -4.78 -0.01 -32.16
C ASP A 230 -4.51 0.72 -30.83
N LYS A 231 -3.61 1.71 -30.82
CA LYS A 231 -3.21 2.48 -29.62
C LYS A 231 -2.67 1.59 -28.49
N ARG A 232 -2.16 0.41 -28.84
CA ARG A 232 -1.45 -0.45 -27.91
C ARG A 232 0.01 -0.02 -27.85
N VAL A 233 0.71 -0.35 -26.77
CA VAL A 233 2.14 -0.07 -26.63
C VAL A 233 2.95 -1.36 -26.52
N SER A 234 4.19 -1.32 -27.01
CA SER A 234 5.15 -2.41 -26.90
C SER A 234 6.38 -1.97 -26.12
N PHE A 235 6.80 -2.80 -25.17
CA PHE A 235 8.03 -2.61 -24.41
C PHE A 235 9.24 -3.30 -25.06
N LYS A 236 9.04 -4.02 -26.18
CA LYS A 236 10.08 -4.86 -26.81
C LYS A 236 11.38 -4.10 -27.04
N LYS A 237 11.29 -2.97 -27.72
CA LYS A 237 12.44 -2.13 -28.06
C LYS A 237 13.16 -1.61 -26.82
N ALA A 238 12.41 -1.15 -25.81
CA ALA A 238 13.00 -0.69 -24.55
C ALA A 238 13.85 -1.78 -23.86
N PHE A 239 13.44 -3.04 -23.94
CA PHE A 239 14.23 -4.16 -23.42
C PHE A 239 15.40 -4.55 -24.33
N GLU A 240 15.19 -4.64 -25.64
CA GLU A 240 16.23 -5.03 -26.62
C GLU A 240 17.37 -4.01 -26.71
N GLU A 241 17.05 -2.72 -26.54
CA GLU A 241 18.01 -1.63 -26.58
C GLU A 241 18.54 -1.22 -25.20
N ASN A 242 18.30 -2.02 -24.15
CA ASN A 242 18.75 -1.76 -22.78
C ASN A 242 18.32 -0.39 -22.21
N ARG A 243 17.14 0.11 -22.62
CA ARG A 243 16.53 1.34 -22.09
C ARG A 243 15.65 1.08 -20.86
N ALA A 244 15.33 -0.18 -20.58
CA ALA A 244 14.65 -0.60 -19.37
C ALA A 244 15.65 -0.68 -18.19
N GLU A 245 15.61 0.31 -17.31
CA GLU A 245 16.51 0.41 -16.15
C GLU A 245 16.01 -0.47 -15.00
N ILE A 246 16.86 -1.34 -14.46
CA ILE A 246 16.52 -2.10 -13.24
C ILE A 246 16.61 -1.15 -12.04
N ILE A 247 15.47 -0.81 -11.45
CA ILE A 247 15.36 0.05 -10.26
C ILE A 247 15.15 -0.74 -8.96
N TYR A 248 14.89 -2.05 -9.09
CA TYR A 248 14.89 -3.00 -7.97
C TYR A 248 15.20 -4.40 -8.49
N GLN A 249 16.01 -5.14 -7.73
CA GLN A 249 16.27 -6.56 -7.98
C GLN A 249 16.46 -7.28 -6.64
N ASP A 250 15.67 -8.34 -6.42
CA ASP A 250 15.90 -9.19 -5.27
C ASP A 250 17.20 -9.98 -5.46
N LYS A 251 18.08 -9.93 -4.46
CA LYS A 251 19.36 -10.63 -4.44
C LYS A 251 19.25 -12.03 -3.81
N GLY A 252 18.03 -12.53 -3.56
CA GLY A 252 17.78 -13.93 -3.23
C GLY A 252 18.01 -14.31 -1.77
N THR A 253 17.82 -13.39 -0.82
CA THR A 253 18.07 -13.67 0.62
C THR A 253 16.91 -14.32 1.37
N VAL A 254 15.72 -14.45 0.80
CA VAL A 254 14.58 -15.06 1.50
C VAL A 254 14.48 -16.52 1.12
N LYS A 255 15.10 -17.40 1.92
CA LYS A 255 14.73 -18.82 1.92
C LYS A 255 13.29 -18.89 2.44
N THR A 256 12.37 -19.37 1.61
CA THR A 256 11.01 -19.72 2.04
C THR A 256 11.13 -20.71 3.20
N PRO A 257 10.45 -20.49 4.34
CA PRO A 257 10.32 -21.53 5.35
C PRO A 257 9.55 -22.70 4.74
N GLU A 258 10.12 -23.91 4.83
CA GLU A 258 9.44 -25.18 4.53
C GLU A 258 8.24 -25.40 5.46
#